data_AF-J9CKV9-F1
#
_entry.id   AF-J9CKV9-F1
#
_cell.length_a   1.000
_cell.length_b   1.000
_cell.length_c   1.000
_cell.angle_alpha   90.00
_cell.angle_beta   90.00
_cell.angle_gamma   90.00
#
_symmetry.space_group_name_H-M   'P 1'
#
loop_
_entity.id
_entity.type
_entity.pdbx_description
1 polymer ?
#
loop_
_entity_poly.entity_id
_entity_poly.type
_entity_poly.pdbx_seq_one_letter_code
_entity_poly.pdbx_strand_id
1 'polypeptide(L)'
;KAETATKTETIKTEQAAPAIVKEEKRMTQEALGMVETRGLTAAIEAADQMCKAANVALVGTEKIGSGLVTVMVRGDVGAVKSAVESGSAAASRLGELVATHVIPRPHTDVEKILPVLK
;
A
#
# COMPACT_ATOMS: atom_id res chain seq x y z
N LYS A 1 48.13 49.41 13.29
CA LYS A 1 47.39 49.14 12.03
C LYS A 1 46.96 47.67 12.06
N ALA A 2 45.64 47.44 12.13
CA ALA A 2 44.88 46.20 11.84
C ALA A 2 45.49 44.88 12.35
N GLU A 3 45.08 44.29 13.47
CA GLU A 3 43.77 43.68 13.77
C GLU A 3 43.32 42.65 12.71
N THR A 4 43.48 41.37 13.03
CA THR A 4 42.72 40.28 12.39
C THR A 4 42.51 39.16 13.41
N ALA A 5 41.55 39.43 14.30
CA ALA A 5 40.74 38.40 14.93
C ALA A 5 39.58 38.09 13.97
N THR A 6 39.39 36.82 13.62
CA THR A 6 38.13 36.34 13.04
C THR A 6 38.04 34.84 13.32
N LYS A 7 37.44 34.44 14.45
CA LYS A 7 36.00 34.33 14.76
C LYS A 7 35.47 32.96 14.36
N THR A 8 35.37 32.12 15.38
CA THR A 8 34.53 30.93 15.49
C THR A 8 33.21 31.12 14.76
N GLU A 9 33.01 30.40 13.66
CA GLU A 9 31.74 30.38 12.95
C GLU A 9 30.77 29.42 13.64
N THR A 10 30.01 30.03 14.55
CA THR A 10 28.64 29.75 14.97
C THR A 10 27.95 28.62 14.21
N ILE A 11 27.67 27.54 14.95
CA ILE A 11 26.64 26.55 14.63
C ILE A 11 25.32 27.31 14.51
N LYS A 12 24.81 27.47 13.29
CA LYS A 12 23.43 27.92 13.07
C LYS A 12 22.51 26.72 13.27
N THR A 13 21.82 26.72 14.40
CA THR A 13 20.53 26.05 14.58
C THR A 13 19.53 26.64 13.59
N GLU A 14 19.30 25.97 12.47
CA GLU A 14 18.05 26.10 11.72
C GLU A 14 17.18 24.90 12.07
N GLN A 15 16.31 25.10 13.05
CA GLN A 15 15.07 24.36 13.15
C GLN A 15 14.23 24.71 11.91
N ALA A 16 14.14 23.80 10.96
CA ALA A 16 13.13 23.80 9.92
C ALA A 16 12.19 22.60 10.15
N ALA A 17 10.89 22.86 9.97
CA ALA A 17 9.73 22.00 10.18
C ALA A 17 9.98 20.49 9.90
N PRO A 18 9.29 19.56 10.60
CA PRO A 18 9.56 18.14 10.44
C PRO A 18 9.34 17.78 8.98
N ALA A 19 10.44 17.41 8.32
CA ALA A 19 10.40 16.87 6.98
C ALA A 19 9.40 15.71 7.00
N ILE A 20 8.33 15.81 6.20
CA ILE A 20 7.48 14.68 5.90
C ILE A 20 8.41 13.65 5.28
N VAL A 21 8.80 12.66 6.08
CA VAL A 21 9.53 11.49 5.63
C VAL A 21 8.59 10.83 4.64
N LYS A 22 8.81 11.09 3.36
CA LYS A 22 8.15 10.38 2.27
C LYS A 22 8.63 8.94 2.43
N GLU A 23 7.80 8.13 3.06
CA GLU A 23 8.07 6.72 3.25
C GLU A 23 7.92 6.03 1.88
N GLU A 24 8.87 6.29 0.97
CA GLU A 24 9.18 5.38 -0.13
C GLU A 24 9.84 4.14 0.49
N LYS A 25 9.06 3.43 1.31
CA LYS A 25 9.35 2.04 1.64
C LYS A 25 9.44 1.35 0.28
N ARG A 26 10.60 0.79 -0.04
CA ARG A 26 10.74 -0.05 -1.24
C ARG A 26 9.76 -1.23 -1.09
N MET A 27 8.53 -1.06 -1.57
CA MET A 27 7.52 -2.11 -1.64
C MET A 27 7.89 -3.17 -2.69
N THR A 28 8.92 -2.91 -3.49
CA THR A 28 9.56 -3.88 -4.37
C THR A 28 9.97 -5.09 -3.53
N GLN A 29 9.22 -6.20 -3.68
CA GLN A 29 9.35 -7.50 -3.00
C GLN A 29 8.41 -7.78 -1.80
N GLU A 30 7.53 -6.86 -1.41
CA GLU A 30 6.48 -7.18 -0.43
C GLU A 30 5.43 -8.13 -1.04
N ALA A 31 4.74 -8.92 -0.21
CA ALA A 31 3.72 -9.85 -0.69
C ALA A 31 2.56 -9.10 -1.37
N LEU A 32 1.90 -9.73 -2.34
CA LEU A 32 0.70 -9.22 -3.01
C LEU A 32 -0.53 -9.93 -2.46
N GLY A 33 -1.53 -9.18 -2.02
CA GLY A 33 -2.86 -9.70 -1.77
C GLY A 33 -3.84 -9.18 -2.80
N MET A 34 -4.73 -10.03 -3.29
CA MET A 34 -5.76 -9.68 -4.28
C MET A 34 -7.11 -10.24 -3.87
N VAL A 35 -8.14 -9.40 -3.97
CA VAL A 35 -9.54 -9.80 -3.83
C VAL A 35 -10.30 -9.24 -5.03
N GLU A 36 -10.87 -10.13 -5.85
CA GLU A 36 -11.69 -9.78 -7.00
C GLU A 36 -13.16 -10.03 -6.70
N THR A 37 -14.00 -9.04 -6.99
CA THR A 37 -15.45 -9.10 -6.80
C THR A 37 -16.18 -8.72 -8.06
N ARG A 38 -17.44 -9.14 -8.16
CA ARG A 38 -18.39 -8.52 -9.10
C ARG A 38 -19.10 -7.38 -8.40
N GLY A 39 -18.93 -6.18 -8.94
CA GLY A 39 -19.46 -4.93 -8.40
C GLY A 39 -18.43 -4.18 -7.55
N LEU A 40 -18.49 -2.85 -7.60
CA LEU A 40 -17.56 -1.96 -6.91
C LEU A 40 -17.81 -1.89 -5.40
N THR A 41 -19.05 -2.02 -4.95
CA THR A 41 -19.40 -1.91 -3.52
C THR A 41 -18.75 -3.02 -2.68
N ALA A 42 -18.81 -4.27 -3.15
CA ALA A 42 -18.14 -5.39 -2.50
C ALA A 42 -16.61 -5.24 -2.51
N ALA A 43 -16.04 -4.68 -3.59
CA ALA A 43 -14.61 -4.39 -3.68
C ALA A 43 -14.17 -3.35 -2.63
N ILE A 44 -14.96 -2.29 -2.43
CA ILE A 44 -14.67 -1.24 -1.43
C ILE A 44 -14.73 -1.82 -0.01
N GLU A 45 -15.76 -2.62 0.30
CA GLU A 45 -15.86 -3.30 1.59
C GLU A 45 -14.68 -4.26 1.82
N ALA A 46 -14.26 -5.00 0.79
CA ALA A 46 -13.08 -5.84 0.86
C ALA A 46 -11.84 -5.03 1.22
N ALA A 47 -11.59 -3.92 0.51
CA ALA A 47 -10.44 -3.06 0.76
C ALA A 47 -10.42 -2.47 2.17
N ASP A 48 -11.58 -2.00 2.66
CA ASP A 48 -11.72 -1.48 4.03
C ASP A 48 -11.39 -2.56 5.07
N GLN A 49 -11.94 -3.77 4.91
CA GLN A 49 -11.68 -4.88 5.83
C GLN A 49 -10.26 -5.41 5.76
N MET A 50 -9.64 -5.43 4.57
CA MET A 50 -8.23 -5.79 4.40
C MET A 50 -7.31 -4.87 5.20
N CYS A 51 -7.53 -3.55 5.09
CA CYS A 51 -6.70 -2.55 5.77
C CYS A 51 -6.93 -2.50 7.29
N LYS A 52 -8.12 -2.88 7.75
CA LYS A 52 -8.44 -2.98 9.19
C LYS A 52 -7.90 -4.24 9.84
N ALA A 53 -7.83 -5.35 9.10
CA ALA A 53 -7.48 -6.66 9.64
C ALA A 53 -5.97 -6.82 9.90
N ALA A 54 -5.11 -6.16 9.13
CA ALA A 54 -3.67 -6.34 9.22
C ALA A 54 -2.91 -5.09 8.78
N ASN A 55 -1.62 -5.04 9.15
CA ASN A 55 -0.72 -3.98 8.71
C ASN A 55 -0.32 -4.18 7.22
N VAL A 56 -1.18 -3.72 6.32
CA VAL A 56 -1.00 -3.76 4.87
C VAL A 56 -1.25 -2.39 4.26
N ALA A 57 -0.60 -2.11 3.13
CA ALA A 57 -0.83 -0.90 2.35
C ALA A 57 -1.74 -1.21 1.15
N LEU A 58 -2.79 -0.41 0.96
CA LEU A 58 -3.60 -0.47 -0.26
C LEU A 58 -2.78 0.02 -1.45
N VAL A 59 -2.67 -0.81 -2.49
CA VAL A 59 -1.91 -0.51 -3.70
C VAL A 59 -2.76 0.19 -4.74
N GLY A 60 -4.02 -0.24 -4.86
CA GLY A 60 -4.94 0.27 -5.85
C GLY A 60 -6.08 -0.70 -6.15
N THR A 61 -6.86 -0.33 -7.15
CA THR A 61 -7.98 -1.13 -7.66
C THR A 61 -7.94 -1.15 -9.17
N GLU A 62 -8.16 -2.31 -9.78
CA GLU A 62 -8.24 -2.46 -11.24
C GLU A 62 -9.66 -2.85 -11.66
N LYS A 63 -10.15 -2.27 -12.78
CA LYS A 63 -11.50 -2.46 -13.29
C LYS A 63 -11.43 -2.83 -14.76
N ILE A 64 -11.74 -4.08 -15.10
CA ILE A 64 -11.53 -4.62 -16.45
C ILE A 64 -12.82 -4.75 -17.28
N GLY A 65 -13.96 -4.33 -16.74
CA GLY A 65 -15.27 -4.45 -17.39
C GLY A 65 -16.13 -5.58 -16.82
N SER A 66 -17.36 -5.73 -17.33
CA SER A 66 -18.33 -6.76 -16.88
C SER A 66 -18.61 -6.76 -15.37
N GLY A 67 -18.37 -5.63 -14.71
CA GLY A 67 -18.48 -5.48 -13.27
C GLY A 67 -17.33 -6.10 -12.46
N LEU A 68 -16.26 -6.61 -13.08
CA LEU A 68 -15.12 -7.17 -12.35
C LEU A 68 -14.22 -6.05 -11.80
N VAL A 69 -13.96 -6.12 -10.50
CA VAL A 69 -13.12 -5.18 -9.77
C VAL A 69 -12.19 -5.95 -8.86
N THR A 70 -10.88 -5.73 -9.01
CA THR A 70 -9.86 -6.31 -8.14
C THR A 70 -9.24 -5.25 -7.25
N VAL A 71 -9.20 -5.49 -5.94
CA VAL A 71 -8.47 -4.66 -4.97
C VAL A 71 -7.17 -5.35 -4.56
N MET A 72 -6.11 -4.57 -4.36
CA MET A 72 -4.75 -5.08 -4.19
C MET A 72 -4.06 -4.44 -2.99
N VAL A 73 -3.37 -5.24 -2.18
CA VAL A 73 -2.62 -4.76 -1.01
C VAL A 73 -1.19 -5.32 -0.95
N ARG A 74 -0.31 -4.62 -0.24
CA ARG A 74 1.10 -4.96 0.01
C ARG A 74 1.41 -5.08 1.49
N GLY A 75 2.36 -5.94 1.83
CA GLY A 75 2.92 -6.05 3.18
C GLY A 75 3.66 -7.37 3.40
N ASP A 76 3.89 -7.71 4.66
CA ASP A 76 4.46 -9.01 5.02
C ASP A 76 3.47 -10.14 4.68
N VAL A 77 3.98 -11.31 4.28
CA VAL A 77 3.14 -12.43 3.81
C VAL A 77 2.07 -12.85 4.82
N GLY A 78 2.36 -12.79 6.12
CA GLY A 78 1.39 -13.10 7.18
C GLY A 78 0.26 -12.06 7.26
N ALA A 79 0.62 -10.77 7.22
CA ALA A 79 -0.33 -9.67 7.21
C ALA A 79 -1.23 -9.73 5.96
N VAL A 80 -0.64 -9.98 4.79
CA VAL A 80 -1.37 -10.09 3.52
C VAL A 80 -2.34 -11.27 3.51
N LYS A 81 -1.96 -12.44 4.04
CA LYS A 81 -2.87 -13.58 4.16
C LYS A 81 -4.07 -13.25 5.04
N SER A 82 -3.83 -12.66 6.21
CA SER A 82 -4.90 -12.27 7.14
C SER A 82 -5.81 -11.20 6.53
N ALA A 83 -5.25 -10.22 5.83
CA ALA A 83 -6.01 -9.21 5.12
C ALA A 83 -6.92 -9.82 4.05
N VAL A 84 -6.39 -10.68 3.17
CA VAL A 84 -7.17 -11.32 2.09
C VAL A 84 -8.28 -12.21 2.67
N GLU A 85 -8.00 -12.98 3.71
CA GLU A 85 -9.01 -13.80 4.40
C GLU A 85 -10.17 -12.94 4.92
N SER A 86 -9.87 -11.86 5.67
CA SER A 86 -10.89 -10.95 6.19
C SER A 86 -11.68 -10.25 5.07
N GLY A 87 -10.97 -9.68 4.09
CA GLY A 87 -11.57 -8.95 2.97
C GLY A 87 -12.47 -9.82 2.10
N SER A 88 -12.05 -11.06 1.83
CA SER A 88 -12.84 -12.02 1.06
C SER A 88 -14.11 -12.47 1.77
N ALA A 89 -14.05 -12.69 3.09
CA ALA A 89 -15.22 -12.99 3.91
C ALA A 89 -16.22 -11.81 3.89
N ALA A 90 -15.72 -10.57 3.98
CA ALA A 90 -16.57 -9.39 3.92
C ALA A 90 -17.20 -9.17 2.55
N ALA A 91 -16.40 -9.29 1.48
CA ALA A 91 -16.87 -9.22 0.09
C ALA A 91 -17.98 -10.23 -0.19
N SER A 92 -17.81 -11.48 0.27
CA SER A 92 -18.77 -12.57 0.06
C SER A 92 -20.09 -12.35 0.81
N ARG A 93 -20.07 -11.60 1.93
CA ARG A 93 -21.30 -11.26 2.67
C ARG A 93 -22.09 -10.15 1.99
N LEU A 94 -21.40 -9.16 1.41
CA LEU A 94 -22.03 -7.98 0.83
C LEU A 94 -22.39 -8.16 -0.66
N GLY A 95 -21.62 -8.97 -1.39
CA GLY A 95 -21.80 -9.18 -2.83
C GLY A 95 -21.15 -10.47 -3.31
N GLU A 96 -20.75 -10.50 -4.58
CA GLU A 96 -20.19 -11.68 -5.23
C GLU A 96 -18.66 -11.63 -5.20
N LEU A 97 -18.06 -12.54 -4.43
CA LEU A 97 -16.63 -12.82 -4.50
C LEU A 97 -16.34 -13.68 -5.73
N VAL A 98 -15.41 -13.23 -6.58
CA VAL A 98 -15.04 -13.93 -7.81
C VAL A 98 -13.74 -14.72 -7.61
N ALA A 99 -12.71 -14.07 -7.05
CA ALA A 99 -11.42 -14.71 -6.82
C ALA A 99 -10.65 -14.06 -5.67
N THR A 100 -9.72 -14.80 -5.09
CA THR A 100 -8.73 -14.29 -4.13
C THR A 100 -7.38 -14.93 -4.40
N HIS A 101 -6.31 -14.20 -4.13
CA HIS A 101 -4.98 -14.78 -4.23
C HIS A 101 -3.94 -14.03 -3.39
N VAL A 102 -2.90 -14.75 -2.98
CA VAL A 102 -1.74 -14.19 -2.30
C VAL A 102 -0.47 -14.67 -2.99
N ILE A 103 0.39 -13.72 -3.38
CA ILE A 103 1.72 -13.99 -3.93
C ILE A 103 2.76 -13.52 -2.92
N PRO A 104 3.44 -14.42 -2.17
CA PRO A 104 4.37 -14.03 -1.11
C PRO A 104 5.55 -13.17 -1.55
N ARG A 105 6.03 -13.38 -2.79
CA ARG A 105 7.15 -12.65 -3.37
C ARG A 105 6.93 -12.54 -4.89
N PRO A 106 6.15 -11.56 -5.36
CA PRO A 106 5.92 -11.39 -6.79
C PRO A 106 7.25 -11.11 -7.51
N HIS A 107 7.35 -11.58 -8.75
CA HIS A 107 8.49 -11.26 -9.58
C HIS A 107 8.55 -9.75 -9.85
N THR A 108 9.74 -9.17 -9.97
CA THR A 108 9.93 -7.73 -10.15
C THR A 108 9.22 -7.18 -11.39
N ASP A 109 9.10 -7.98 -12.45
CA ASP A 109 8.35 -7.58 -13.65
C ASP A 109 6.84 -7.49 -13.42
N VAL A 110 6.28 -8.22 -12.44
CA VAL A 110 4.85 -8.12 -12.11
C VAL A 110 4.54 -6.74 -11.54
N GLU A 111 5.47 -6.11 -10.83
CA GLU A 111 5.27 -4.75 -10.29
C GLU A 111 4.94 -3.72 -11.38
N LYS A 112 5.40 -3.94 -12.62
CA LYS A 112 5.21 -3.01 -13.74
C LYS A 112 3.78 -2.95 -14.25
N ILE A 113 2.97 -3.96 -13.95
CA ILE A 113 1.58 -4.07 -14.41
C ILE A 113 0.56 -3.78 -13.30
N LEU A 114 1.01 -3.60 -12.07
CA LEU A 114 0.10 -3.34 -10.97
C LEU A 114 -0.39 -1.89 -10.99
N PRO A 115 -1.66 -1.65 -10.64
CA PRO A 115 -2.18 -0.31 -10.50
C PRO A 115 -1.46 0.43 -9.38
N VAL A 116 -1.42 1.76 -9.48
CA VAL A 116 -0.89 2.63 -8.43
C VAL A 116 -2.00 3.61 -8.04
N LEU A 117 -2.28 3.74 -6.75
CA LEU A 117 -3.16 4.79 -6.24
C LEU A 117 -2.67 6.16 -6.75
N LYS A 118 -3.53 6.89 -7.45
CA LYS A 118 -3.26 8.23 -7.99
C LYS A 118 -3.58 9.32 -6.98
#